data_AF-A0A960IJK1-F1
#
_entry.id   AF-A0A960IJK1-F1
#
_cell.length_a   1.000
_cell.length_b   1.000
_cell.length_c   1.000
_cell.angle_alpha   90.00
_cell.angle_beta   90.00
_cell.angle_gamma   90.00
#
_symmetry.space_group_name_H-M   'P 1'
#
loop_
_entity.id
_entity.type
_entity.pdbx_description
1 polymer ?
#
loop_
_entity_poly.entity_id
_entity_poly.type
_entity_poly.pdbx_seq_one_letter_code
_entity_poly.pdbx_strand_id
1 'polypeptide(L)'
;MRVSAAGVGHRATIDIDLVTVDAEPEAAEVLADAHHADPQPLIIDEVKVDLIATSPVTDDELDGLEDKDRLFVAGHRWAFEGAEPSRLTVQGAEPVAVKVATPAGLVASKSHAVGYPTSRRRATKSASDLLDLFRLVDLYDRDGGLNDELRRAPGGIGRIIADVAQDQILTNPAAATSKMNSASPAPIEVGDVEAVIETFVDGLRTS
;
A
#
# COMPACT_ATOMS: atom_id res chain seq x y z
N MET A 1 -2.45 14.10 16.29
CA MET A 1 -1.64 12.91 16.01
C MET A 1 -1.80 11.88 17.13
N ARG A 2 -2.69 10.92 16.94
CA ARG A 2 -2.65 9.64 17.65
C ARG A 2 -2.81 8.58 16.58
N VAL A 3 -1.73 7.88 16.29
CA VAL A 3 -1.78 6.53 15.72
C VAL A 3 -2.71 5.76 16.66
N SER A 4 -3.95 5.47 16.27
CA SER A 4 -4.84 4.62 17.07
C SER A 4 -4.40 3.16 16.96
N ALA A 5 -3.19 2.91 17.42
CA ALA A 5 -2.53 1.62 17.62
C ALA A 5 -1.19 1.78 18.39
N ALA A 6 -0.80 2.99 18.84
CA ALA A 6 0.40 3.15 19.66
C ALA A 6 0.22 2.39 21.01
N GLY A 7 0.86 1.22 21.12
CA GLY A 7 0.93 0.43 22.36
C GLY A 7 0.24 -0.93 22.34
N VAL A 8 -0.48 -1.31 21.27
CA VAL A 8 -1.01 -2.68 21.13
C VAL A 8 0.03 -3.52 20.38
N GLY A 9 0.47 -4.62 21.00
CA GLY A 9 1.38 -5.55 20.35
C GLY A 9 0.68 -6.23 19.17
N HIS A 10 1.27 -6.14 17.98
CA HIS A 10 0.82 -6.84 16.79
C HIS A 10 1.73 -8.03 16.50
N ARG A 11 1.19 -9.10 15.89
CA ARG A 11 2.01 -10.19 15.37
C ARG A 11 2.95 -9.63 14.29
N ALA A 12 4.23 -9.99 14.35
CA ALA A 12 5.20 -9.64 13.31
C ALA A 12 4.73 -10.16 11.94
N THR A 13 4.83 -9.32 10.91
CA THR A 13 4.60 -9.74 9.52
C THR A 13 5.77 -10.59 9.03
N ILE A 14 5.49 -11.54 8.15
CA ILE A 14 6.50 -12.35 7.44
C ILE A 14 6.67 -11.91 5.98
N ASP A 15 6.09 -10.76 5.63
CA ASP A 15 6.03 -10.20 4.28
C ASP A 15 6.30 -8.70 4.40
N ILE A 16 7.40 -8.24 3.83
CA ILE A 16 7.87 -6.86 3.87
C ILE A 16 8.08 -6.38 2.44
N ASP A 17 7.36 -5.34 2.04
CA ASP A 17 7.63 -4.62 0.80
C ASP A 17 8.69 -3.54 1.07
N LEU A 18 9.84 -3.61 0.40
CA LEU A 18 10.92 -2.63 0.50
C LEU A 18 11.08 -1.88 -0.83
N VAL A 19 10.81 -0.58 -0.82
CA VAL A 19 11.07 0.27 -2.00
C VAL A 19 12.46 0.87 -1.90
N THR A 20 13.27 0.74 -2.95
CA THR A 20 14.65 1.22 -3.02
C THR A 20 14.92 1.98 -4.31
N VAL A 21 16.01 2.73 -4.36
CA VAL A 21 16.56 3.25 -5.62
C VAL A 21 17.62 2.30 -6.16
N ASP A 22 17.83 2.34 -7.48
CA ASP A 22 18.95 1.65 -8.12
C ASP A 22 20.26 2.19 -7.55
N ALA A 23 21.09 1.28 -7.04
CA ALA A 23 22.38 1.56 -6.43
C ALA A 23 23.34 0.39 -6.68
N GLU A 24 24.64 0.65 -6.67
CA GLU A 24 25.67 -0.39 -6.71
C GLU A 24 26.46 -0.42 -5.38
N PRO A 25 26.52 -1.56 -4.66
CA PRO A 25 25.79 -2.81 -4.92
C PRO A 25 24.27 -2.66 -4.73
N GLU A 26 23.48 -3.52 -5.37
CA GLU A 26 22.02 -3.47 -5.27
C GLU A 26 21.58 -3.79 -3.84
N ALA A 27 20.48 -3.17 -3.36
CA ALA A 27 19.99 -3.41 -2.00
C ALA A 27 19.69 -4.89 -1.73
N ALA A 28 19.22 -5.62 -2.74
CA ALA A 28 18.99 -7.07 -2.65
C ALA A 28 20.30 -7.83 -2.39
N GLU A 29 21.39 -7.48 -3.08
CA GLU A 29 22.71 -8.10 -2.92
C GLU A 29 23.29 -7.81 -1.54
N VAL A 30 23.22 -6.56 -1.08
CA VAL A 30 23.70 -6.18 0.26
C VAL A 30 23.00 -6.96 1.35
N LEU A 31 21.67 -7.07 1.27
CA LEU A 31 20.88 -7.81 2.26
C LEU A 31 21.12 -9.31 2.16
N ALA A 32 21.20 -9.86 0.95
CA ALA A 32 21.50 -11.26 0.71
C ALA A 32 22.85 -11.66 1.31
N ASP A 33 23.90 -10.89 1.03
CA ASP A 33 25.25 -11.14 1.54
C ASP A 33 25.30 -11.05 3.08
N ALA A 34 24.64 -10.04 3.65
CA ALA A 34 24.59 -9.85 5.10
C ALA A 34 23.88 -10.99 5.84
N HIS A 35 22.93 -11.66 5.19
CA HIS A 35 22.12 -12.72 5.77
C HIS A 35 22.43 -14.11 5.21
N HIS A 36 23.44 -14.25 4.36
CA HIS A 36 23.78 -15.50 3.66
C HIS A 36 22.57 -16.12 2.93
N ALA A 37 21.77 -15.28 2.28
CA ALA A 37 20.56 -15.65 1.55
C ALA A 37 20.73 -15.47 0.04
N ASP A 38 19.78 -15.98 -0.75
CA ASP A 38 19.68 -15.68 -2.18
C ASP A 38 19.10 -14.26 -2.38
N PRO A 39 19.58 -13.48 -3.36
CA PRO A 39 19.08 -12.12 -3.60
C PRO A 39 17.67 -12.11 -4.19
N GLN A 40 17.22 -13.18 -4.85
CA GLN A 40 15.89 -13.29 -5.43
C GLN A 40 15.37 -14.75 -5.44
N PRO A 41 14.26 -15.08 -4.72
CA PRO A 41 13.55 -14.22 -3.78
C PRO A 41 14.35 -14.03 -2.49
N LEU A 42 14.43 -12.80 -1.97
CA LEU A 42 15.08 -12.54 -0.70
C LEU A 42 14.19 -13.03 0.46
N ILE A 43 14.68 -14.05 1.17
CA ILE A 43 14.03 -14.63 2.35
C ILE A 43 15.04 -14.65 3.49
N ILE A 44 14.73 -13.96 4.59
CA ILE A 44 15.57 -13.86 5.78
C ILE A 44 14.76 -14.41 6.95
N ASP A 45 15.19 -15.53 7.55
CA ASP A 45 14.51 -16.15 8.70
C ASP A 45 12.99 -16.31 8.49
N GLU A 46 12.59 -16.86 7.33
CA GLU A 46 11.19 -17.04 6.88
C GLU A 46 10.45 -15.74 6.51
N VAL A 47 11.05 -14.57 6.70
CA VAL A 47 10.51 -13.28 6.26
C VAL A 47 10.85 -13.07 4.80
N LYS A 48 9.80 -12.95 3.98
CA LYS A 48 9.91 -12.57 2.58
C LYS A 48 10.08 -11.07 2.47
N VAL A 49 11.13 -10.63 1.78
CA VAL A 49 11.37 -9.23 1.45
C VAL A 49 11.18 -9.03 -0.06
N ASP A 50 10.10 -8.36 -0.42
CA ASP A 50 9.82 -7.98 -1.81
C ASP A 50 10.49 -6.63 -2.09
N LEU A 51 11.62 -6.64 -2.81
CA LEU A 51 12.29 -5.43 -3.23
C LEU A 51 11.66 -4.86 -4.50
N ILE A 52 11.30 -3.57 -4.44
CA ILE A 52 10.74 -2.81 -5.56
C ILE A 52 11.69 -1.65 -5.84
N ALA A 53 12.43 -1.75 -6.94
CA ALA A 53 13.27 -0.66 -7.39
C ALA A 53 12.42 0.48 -7.97
N THR A 54 12.82 1.72 -7.70
CA THR A 54 12.18 2.94 -8.23
C THR A 54 13.23 3.99 -8.55
N SER A 55 12.99 4.75 -9.61
CA SER A 55 13.77 5.93 -10.00
C SER A 55 12.90 7.18 -9.90
N PRO A 56 13.48 8.40 -9.83
CA PRO A 56 12.71 9.62 -10.08
C PRO A 56 11.98 9.51 -11.42
N VAL A 57 10.72 9.94 -11.45
CA VAL A 57 9.87 9.87 -12.63
C VAL A 57 9.22 11.23 -12.86
N THR A 58 9.21 11.66 -14.11
CA THR A 58 8.58 12.90 -14.58
C THR A 58 7.17 12.63 -15.10
N ASP A 59 6.31 13.64 -15.14
CA ASP A 59 4.97 13.49 -15.71
C ASP A 59 5.01 13.09 -17.20
N ASP A 60 6.02 13.54 -17.95
CA ASP A 60 6.23 13.15 -19.36
C ASP A 60 6.54 11.65 -19.52
N GLU A 61 7.29 11.06 -18.58
CA GLU A 61 7.58 9.62 -18.56
C GLU A 61 6.37 8.78 -18.15
N LEU A 62 5.41 9.38 -17.43
CA LEU A 62 4.15 8.76 -17.06
C LEU A 62 3.10 8.90 -18.17
N ASP A 63 3.30 9.83 -19.11
CA ASP A 63 2.39 10.02 -20.24
C ASP A 63 2.42 8.80 -21.17
N GLY A 64 1.25 8.46 -21.71
CA GLY A 64 1.07 7.27 -22.55
C GLY A 64 1.15 5.90 -21.85
N LEU A 65 1.56 5.83 -20.57
CA LEU A 65 1.47 4.59 -19.79
C LEU A 65 0.01 4.19 -19.55
N GLU A 66 -0.27 2.88 -19.60
CA GLU A 66 -1.55 2.33 -19.15
C GLU A 66 -1.73 2.56 -17.64
N ASP A 67 -2.98 2.69 -17.18
CA ASP A 67 -3.30 3.01 -15.79
C ASP A 67 -2.64 2.03 -14.79
N LYS A 68 -2.52 0.75 -15.16
CA LYS A 68 -1.80 -0.26 -14.38
C LYS A 68 -0.35 0.14 -14.13
N ASP A 69 0.40 0.38 -15.20
CA ASP A 69 1.84 0.62 -15.12
C ASP A 69 2.12 2.02 -14.57
N ARG A 70 1.26 3.00 -14.89
CA ARG A 70 1.30 4.34 -14.30
C ARG A 70 1.11 4.29 -12.78
N LEU A 71 0.08 3.57 -12.30
CA LEU A 71 -0.17 3.44 -10.87
C LEU A 71 0.95 2.66 -10.17
N PHE A 72 1.53 1.64 -10.82
CA PHE A 72 2.70 0.94 -10.29
C PHE A 72 3.88 1.90 -10.12
N VAL A 73 4.32 2.56 -11.19
CA VAL A 73 5.53 3.38 -11.19
C VAL A 73 5.38 4.60 -10.28
N ALA A 74 4.35 5.42 -10.49
CA ALA A 74 4.14 6.64 -9.72
C ALA A 74 3.76 6.34 -8.27
N GLY A 75 2.95 5.30 -8.02
CA GLY A 75 2.53 4.92 -6.67
C GLY A 75 3.70 4.47 -5.79
N HIS A 76 4.58 3.60 -6.30
CA HIS A 76 5.76 3.16 -5.53
C HIS A 76 6.79 4.28 -5.38
N ARG A 77 7.00 5.10 -6.43
CA ARG A 77 7.91 6.25 -6.33
C ARG A 77 7.45 7.24 -5.27
N TRP A 78 6.15 7.57 -5.27
CA TRP A 78 5.60 8.51 -4.33
C TRP A 78 5.59 7.97 -2.89
N ALA A 79 5.33 6.68 -2.71
CA ALA A 79 5.48 6.01 -1.42
C ALA A 79 6.93 6.08 -0.89
N PHE A 80 7.92 5.95 -1.77
CA PHE A 80 9.34 6.10 -1.42
C PHE A 80 9.70 7.53 -1.02
N GLU A 81 9.31 8.52 -1.82
CA GLU A 81 9.66 9.93 -1.58
C GLU A 81 8.96 10.51 -0.34
N GLY A 82 7.70 10.13 -0.13
CA GLY A 82 6.91 10.58 1.02
C GLY A 82 7.28 9.88 2.32
N ALA A 83 8.06 8.79 2.29
CA ALA A 83 8.26 7.95 3.47
C ALA A 83 8.84 8.72 4.68
N GLU A 84 8.13 8.64 5.80
CA GLU A 84 8.45 9.36 7.03
C GLU A 84 9.18 8.46 8.04
N PRO A 85 10.12 9.01 8.84
CA PRO A 85 10.76 8.26 9.90
C PRO A 85 9.74 7.74 10.93
N SER A 86 9.69 6.43 11.07
CA SER A 86 8.89 5.70 12.04
C SER A 86 9.80 4.88 12.96
N ARG A 87 9.34 4.67 14.20
CA ARG A 87 10.07 3.87 15.19
C ARG A 87 9.40 2.52 15.34
N LEU A 88 10.08 1.46 14.91
CA LEU A 88 9.67 0.09 15.14
C LEU A 88 10.19 -0.38 16.50
N THR A 89 9.30 -0.89 17.34
CA THR A 89 9.65 -1.43 18.66
C THR A 89 9.27 -2.90 18.72
N VAL A 90 10.23 -3.75 19.09
CA VAL A 90 9.99 -5.16 19.40
C VAL A 90 10.28 -5.38 20.87
N GLN A 91 9.43 -6.15 21.56
CA GLN A 91 9.62 -6.42 22.98
C GLN A 91 10.97 -7.12 23.22
N GLY A 92 11.81 -6.52 24.07
CA GLY A 92 13.13 -7.06 24.40
C GLY A 92 14.24 -6.73 23.40
N ALA A 93 13.99 -5.87 22.41
CA ALA A 93 15.00 -5.39 21.47
C ALA A 93 15.10 -3.85 21.49
N GLU A 94 16.24 -3.34 21.04
CA GLU A 94 16.42 -1.90 20.82
C GLU A 94 15.51 -1.42 19.68
N PRO A 95 14.85 -0.25 19.83
CA PRO A 95 14.00 0.28 18.77
C PRO A 95 14.79 0.63 17.51
N VAL A 96 14.22 0.32 16.34
CA VAL A 96 14.82 0.62 15.04
C VAL A 96 14.08 1.79 14.40
N ALA A 97 14.83 2.77 13.89
CA ALA A 97 14.28 3.83 13.06
C ALA A 97 14.26 3.37 11.60
N VAL A 98 13.08 3.39 10.98
CA VAL A 98 12.86 3.00 9.59
C VAL A 98 12.00 4.06 8.91
N LYS A 99 12.18 4.28 7.61
CA LYS A 99 11.24 5.10 6.84
C LYS A 99 10.05 4.24 6.43
N VAL A 100 8.84 4.72 6.67
CA VAL A 100 7.59 4.04 6.30
C VAL A 100 6.79 4.98 5.41
N ALA A 101 6.24 4.45 4.32
CA ALA A 101 5.40 5.22 3.41
C ALA A 101 4.23 5.89 4.17
N THR A 102 3.86 7.11 3.74
CA THR A 102 2.67 7.78 4.26
C THR A 102 1.41 6.98 3.93
N PRO A 103 0.29 7.22 4.63
CA PRO A 103 -0.99 6.63 4.26
C PRO A 103 -1.34 6.80 2.78
N ALA A 104 -1.04 7.96 2.17
CA ALA A 104 -1.27 8.19 0.75
C ALA A 104 -0.42 7.27 -0.17
N GLY A 105 0.87 7.13 0.13
CA GLY A 105 1.74 6.19 -0.58
C GLY A 105 1.31 4.73 -0.41
N LEU A 106 0.85 4.35 0.79
CA LEU A 106 0.30 3.02 1.05
C LEU A 106 -1.01 2.77 0.28
N VAL A 107 -1.89 3.77 0.20
CA VAL A 107 -3.14 3.67 -0.59
C VAL A 107 -2.84 3.55 -2.08
N ALA A 108 -1.87 4.30 -2.61
CA ALA A 108 -1.46 4.18 -4.01
C ALA A 108 -0.92 2.77 -4.33
N SER A 109 0.01 2.26 -3.52
CA SER A 109 0.59 0.92 -3.71
C SER A 109 -0.44 -0.21 -3.53
N LYS A 110 -1.34 -0.10 -2.55
CA LYS A 110 -2.43 -1.07 -2.34
C LYS A 110 -3.48 -1.02 -3.43
N SER A 111 -3.79 0.16 -3.97
CA SER A 111 -4.68 0.29 -5.13
C SER A 111 -4.14 -0.46 -6.35
N HIS A 112 -2.82 -0.43 -6.61
CA HIS A 112 -2.24 -1.24 -7.67
C HIS A 112 -2.44 -2.75 -7.43
N ALA A 113 -2.19 -3.22 -6.20
CA ALA A 113 -2.39 -4.62 -5.84
C ALA A 113 -3.85 -5.09 -5.98
N VAL A 114 -4.81 -4.21 -5.64
CA VAL A 114 -6.25 -4.47 -5.72
C VAL A 114 -6.77 -4.43 -7.16
N GLY A 115 -6.41 -3.40 -7.93
CA GLY A 115 -6.89 -3.19 -9.30
C GLY A 115 -6.23 -4.12 -10.32
N TYR A 116 -4.95 -4.44 -10.13
CA TYR A 116 -4.15 -5.15 -11.12
C TYR A 116 -3.43 -6.39 -10.57
N PRO A 117 -4.11 -7.30 -9.84
CA PRO A 117 -3.46 -8.46 -9.25
C PRO A 117 -3.07 -9.49 -10.32
N THR A 118 -1.86 -10.03 -10.20
CA THR A 118 -1.48 -11.26 -10.91
C THR A 118 -2.37 -12.44 -10.50
N SER A 119 -2.47 -13.48 -11.32
CA SER A 119 -3.30 -14.66 -11.01
C SER A 119 -2.96 -15.28 -9.64
N ARG A 120 -1.66 -15.36 -9.31
CA ARG A 120 -1.19 -15.85 -8.02
C ARG A 120 -1.61 -14.94 -6.86
N ARG A 121 -1.43 -13.62 -7.00
CA ARG A 121 -1.83 -12.65 -5.97
C ARG A 121 -3.35 -12.64 -5.77
N ARG A 122 -4.10 -12.73 -6.87
CA ARG A 122 -5.57 -12.85 -6.84
C ARG A 122 -6.03 -14.04 -6.01
N ALA A 123 -5.37 -15.19 -6.14
CA ALA A 123 -5.71 -16.40 -5.41
C ALA A 123 -5.32 -16.38 -3.91
N THR A 124 -4.35 -15.55 -3.51
CA THR A 124 -3.71 -15.66 -2.18
C THR A 124 -3.81 -14.42 -1.30
N LYS A 125 -3.75 -13.21 -1.88
CA LYS A 125 -3.70 -11.94 -1.14
C LYS A 125 -4.87 -11.00 -1.45
N SER A 126 -5.78 -11.36 -2.35
CA SER A 126 -6.81 -10.41 -2.78
C SER A 126 -7.82 -10.01 -1.69
N ALA A 127 -8.03 -10.84 -0.67
CA ALA A 127 -8.86 -10.47 0.48
C ALA A 127 -8.15 -9.47 1.41
N SER A 128 -6.86 -9.71 1.69
CA SER A 128 -6.06 -8.80 2.53
C SER A 128 -5.76 -7.48 1.84
N ASP A 129 -5.47 -7.48 0.54
CA ASP A 129 -5.21 -6.23 -0.21
C ASP A 129 -6.46 -5.32 -0.23
N LEU A 130 -7.66 -5.88 -0.39
CA LEU A 130 -8.93 -5.13 -0.27
C LEU A 130 -9.13 -4.59 1.15
N LEU A 131 -8.90 -5.42 2.15
CA LEU A 131 -9.04 -5.03 3.56
C LEU A 131 -8.07 -3.90 3.93
N ASP A 132 -6.82 -3.97 3.46
CA ASP A 132 -5.81 -2.96 3.70
C ASP A 132 -6.22 -1.62 3.06
N LEU A 133 -6.69 -1.63 1.81
CA LEU A 133 -7.17 -0.42 1.14
C LEU A 133 -8.32 0.22 1.92
N PHE A 134 -9.34 -0.56 2.29
CA PHE A 134 -10.47 -0.06 3.09
C PHE A 134 -10.01 0.52 4.43
N ARG A 135 -9.15 -0.19 5.17
CA ARG A 135 -8.68 0.26 6.48
C ARG A 135 -7.82 1.50 6.42
N LEU A 136 -6.99 1.64 5.38
CA LEU A 136 -6.20 2.85 5.18
C LEU A 136 -7.12 4.06 4.97
N VAL A 137 -8.16 3.91 4.16
CA VAL A 137 -9.13 4.99 3.94
C VAL A 137 -9.93 5.29 5.21
N ASP A 138 -10.55 4.28 5.84
CA ASP A 138 -11.35 4.44 7.07
C ASP A 138 -10.57 5.08 8.23
N LEU A 139 -9.29 4.71 8.36
CA LEU A 139 -8.47 5.21 9.44
C LEU A 139 -7.90 6.62 9.18
N TYR A 140 -7.52 6.92 7.93
CA TYR A 140 -6.71 8.11 7.63
C TYR A 140 -7.43 9.20 6.83
N ASP A 141 -8.61 8.97 6.25
CA ASP A 141 -9.34 9.97 5.45
C ASP A 141 -10.52 10.66 6.17
N ARG A 142 -10.58 10.58 7.50
CA ARG A 142 -11.74 11.08 8.27
C ARG A 142 -12.03 12.57 8.07
N ASP A 143 -10.99 13.36 7.81
CA ASP A 143 -11.08 14.81 7.61
C ASP A 143 -10.85 15.20 6.13
N GLY A 144 -10.81 14.23 5.20
CA GLY A 144 -10.54 14.46 3.76
C GLY A 144 -9.08 14.77 3.42
N GLY A 145 -8.18 14.78 4.41
CA GLY A 145 -6.76 15.09 4.20
C GLY A 145 -6.04 14.10 3.30
N LEU A 146 -6.42 12.82 3.34
CA LEU A 146 -5.88 11.80 2.45
C LEU A 146 -6.32 12.05 1.01
N ASN A 147 -7.59 12.37 0.75
CA ASN A 147 -8.06 12.75 -0.59
C ASN A 147 -7.30 13.95 -1.15
N ASP A 148 -7.04 14.94 -0.30
CA ASP A 148 -6.28 16.13 -0.64
C ASP A 148 -4.84 15.82 -1.07
N GLU A 149 -4.19 14.88 -0.38
CA GLU A 149 -2.85 14.41 -0.73
C GLU A 149 -2.86 13.59 -2.03
N LEU A 150 -3.78 12.62 -2.15
CA LEU A 150 -3.94 11.76 -3.33
C LEU A 150 -4.31 12.53 -4.60
N ARG A 151 -5.08 13.62 -4.51
CA ARG A 151 -5.37 14.50 -5.65
C ARG A 151 -4.13 15.21 -6.20
N ARG A 152 -3.11 15.44 -5.35
CA ARG A 152 -1.85 16.08 -5.72
C ARG A 152 -0.76 15.08 -6.09
N ALA A 153 -1.10 13.79 -6.12
CA ALA A 153 -0.16 12.73 -6.46
C ALA A 153 0.34 12.87 -7.92
N PRO A 154 1.61 12.53 -8.20
CA PRO A 154 2.19 12.61 -9.54
C PRO A 154 1.45 11.68 -10.52
N GLY A 155 1.47 12.03 -11.81
CA GLY A 155 0.85 11.22 -12.86
C GLY A 155 -0.67 11.09 -12.78
N GLY A 156 -1.37 11.92 -11.99
CA GLY A 156 -2.82 11.87 -11.88
C GLY A 156 -3.36 10.54 -11.33
N ILE A 157 -2.55 9.82 -10.54
CA ILE A 157 -2.93 8.50 -10.01
C ILE A 157 -4.12 8.54 -9.06
N GLY A 158 -4.47 9.70 -8.49
CA GLY A 158 -5.68 9.87 -7.69
C GLY A 158 -6.95 9.45 -8.44
N ARG A 159 -7.06 9.77 -9.73
CA ARG A 159 -8.20 9.33 -10.58
C ARG A 159 -8.21 7.81 -10.73
N ILE A 160 -7.05 7.20 -10.96
CA ILE A 160 -6.91 5.76 -11.13
C ILE A 160 -7.28 5.03 -9.84
N ILE A 161 -6.87 5.55 -8.68
CA ILE A 161 -7.22 5.02 -7.36
C ILE A 161 -8.73 5.06 -7.15
N ALA A 162 -9.39 6.17 -7.52
CA ALA A 162 -10.85 6.28 -7.43
C ALA A 162 -11.55 5.24 -8.32
N ASP A 163 -11.07 5.03 -9.54
CA ASP A 163 -11.61 4.03 -10.47
C ASP A 163 -11.40 2.59 -9.95
N VAL A 164 -10.24 2.29 -9.37
CA VAL A 164 -9.99 1.00 -8.72
C VAL A 164 -10.95 0.77 -7.53
N ALA A 165 -11.12 1.77 -6.66
CA ALA A 165 -12.01 1.65 -5.51
C ALA A 165 -13.49 1.49 -5.94
N GLN A 166 -13.91 2.22 -6.97
CA GLN A 166 -15.22 2.07 -7.60
C GLN A 166 -15.44 0.65 -8.13
N ASP A 167 -14.50 0.15 -8.94
CA ASP A 167 -14.66 -1.11 -9.65
C ASP A 167 -14.53 -2.32 -8.72
N GLN A 168 -13.59 -2.26 -7.78
CA GLN A 168 -13.27 -3.41 -6.93
C GLN A 168 -14.08 -3.46 -5.63
N ILE A 169 -14.68 -2.34 -5.21
CA ILE A 169 -15.47 -2.27 -3.98
C ILE A 169 -16.91 -1.85 -4.29
N LEU A 170 -17.12 -0.66 -4.85
CA LEU A 170 -18.47 -0.08 -4.98
C LEU A 170 -19.36 -0.76 -6.03
N THR A 171 -18.79 -1.47 -7.01
CA THR A 171 -19.57 -2.25 -7.98
C THR A 171 -20.37 -3.37 -7.32
N ASN A 172 -19.84 -3.95 -6.23
CA ASN A 172 -20.55 -4.94 -5.42
C ASN A 172 -20.05 -4.90 -3.97
N PRO A 173 -20.52 -3.93 -3.15
CA PRO A 173 -20.02 -3.71 -1.79
C PRO A 173 -20.20 -4.94 -0.90
N ALA A 174 -21.31 -5.68 -1.08
CA ALA A 174 -21.59 -6.89 -0.31
C ALA A 174 -20.56 -8.00 -0.59
N ALA A 175 -20.20 -8.23 -1.86
CA ALA A 175 -19.20 -9.22 -2.22
C ALA A 175 -17.79 -8.80 -1.77
N ALA A 176 -17.44 -7.52 -1.94
CA ALA A 176 -16.16 -6.97 -1.46
C ALA A 176 -16.04 -7.10 0.06
N THR A 177 -17.08 -6.75 0.81
CA THR A 177 -17.14 -6.87 2.27
C THR A 177 -17.05 -8.31 2.74
N SER A 178 -17.79 -9.23 2.12
CA SER A 178 -17.71 -10.66 2.41
C SER A 178 -16.28 -11.18 2.24
N LYS A 179 -15.61 -10.75 1.17
CA LYS A 179 -14.21 -11.09 0.90
C LYS A 179 -13.26 -10.48 1.93
N MET A 180 -13.40 -9.21 2.28
CA MET A 180 -12.60 -8.57 3.33
C MET A 180 -12.77 -9.25 4.69
N ASN A 181 -13.99 -9.65 5.04
CA ASN A 181 -14.28 -10.39 6.27
C ASN A 181 -13.54 -11.73 6.36
N SER A 182 -13.20 -12.37 5.23
CA SER A 182 -12.37 -13.59 5.25
C SER A 182 -10.92 -13.37 5.71
N ALA A 183 -10.43 -12.11 5.66
CA ALA A 183 -9.11 -11.70 6.11
C ALA A 183 -9.14 -10.82 7.37
N SER A 184 -10.34 -10.36 7.79
CA SER A 184 -10.47 -9.43 8.90
C SER A 184 -10.54 -10.15 10.26
N PRO A 185 -9.79 -9.70 11.28
CA PRO A 185 -9.93 -10.19 12.65
C PRO A 185 -11.25 -9.81 13.33
N ALA A 186 -12.00 -8.85 12.77
CA ALA A 186 -13.29 -8.39 13.30
C ALA A 186 -14.30 -8.21 12.16
N PRO A 187 -15.60 -8.43 12.41
CA PRO A 187 -16.64 -8.21 11.40
C PRO A 187 -16.63 -6.76 10.90
N ILE A 188 -16.85 -6.62 9.60
CA ILE A 188 -17.01 -5.35 8.88
C ILE A 188 -18.40 -5.36 8.25
N GLU A 189 -19.15 -4.29 8.46
CA GLU A 189 -20.49 -4.11 7.92
C GLU A 189 -20.44 -3.53 6.50
N VAL A 190 -21.35 -4.00 5.64
CA VAL A 190 -21.41 -3.58 4.23
C VAL A 190 -21.66 -2.08 4.11
N GLY A 191 -22.55 -1.53 4.95
CA GLY A 191 -22.89 -0.11 4.94
C GLY A 191 -21.72 0.79 5.33
N ASP A 192 -20.84 0.34 6.23
CA ASP A 192 -19.65 1.09 6.62
C ASP A 192 -18.64 1.13 5.45
N VAL A 193 -18.43 -0.02 4.78
CA VAL A 193 -17.58 -0.10 3.59
C VAL A 193 -18.08 0.80 2.48
N GLU A 194 -19.37 0.73 2.18
CA GLU A 194 -20.00 1.54 1.14
C GLU A 194 -19.86 3.03 1.44
N ALA A 195 -20.24 3.47 2.64
CA ALA A 195 -20.17 4.89 3.02
C ALA A 195 -18.75 5.46 3.01
N VAL A 196 -17.78 4.71 3.56
CA VAL A 196 -16.36 5.14 3.60
C VAL A 196 -15.80 5.25 2.19
N ILE A 197 -16.00 4.23 1.36
CA ILE A 197 -15.39 4.19 0.03
C ILE A 197 -16.10 5.12 -0.96
N GLU A 198 -17.42 5.30 -0.86
CA GLU A 198 -18.16 6.28 -1.65
C GLU A 198 -17.66 7.70 -1.37
N THR A 199 -17.54 8.07 -0.09
CA THR A 199 -17.01 9.38 0.32
C THR A 199 -15.59 9.61 -0.21
N PHE A 200 -14.74 8.59 -0.13
CA PHE A 200 -13.37 8.63 -0.65
C PHE A 200 -13.34 8.81 -2.17
N VAL A 201 -14.12 8.02 -2.92
CA VAL A 201 -14.19 8.09 -4.38
C VAL A 201 -14.70 9.46 -4.84
N ASP A 202 -15.76 9.97 -4.22
CA ASP A 202 -16.31 11.29 -4.52
C ASP A 202 -15.31 12.40 -4.20
N GLY A 203 -14.60 12.27 -3.08
CA GLY A 203 -13.54 13.19 -2.66
C GLY A 203 -12.36 13.25 -3.64
N LEU A 204 -12.02 12.15 -4.31
CA LEU A 204 -10.98 12.12 -5.36
C LEU A 204 -11.46 12.64 -6.71
N ARG A 205 -12.75 12.48 -7.02
CA ARG A 205 -13.35 12.90 -8.30
C ARG A 205 -13.76 14.37 -8.33
N THR A 206 -13.99 14.97 -7.16
CA THR A 206 -14.31 16.39 -7.07
C THR A 206 -13.04 17.21 -7.28
N SER A 207 -12.96 17.92 -8.41
CA SER A 207 -11.90 18.87 -8.77
C SER A 207 -12.42 20.31 -8.76
#